data_AF-A0A661YYI1-F1
#
_entry.id   AF-A0A661YYI1-F1
#
_cell.length_a   1.000
_cell.length_b   1.000
_cell.length_c   1.000
_cell.angle_alpha   90.00
_cell.angle_beta   90.00
_cell.angle_gamma   90.00
#
_symmetry.space_group_name_H-M   'P 1'
#
loop_
_entity.id
_entity.type
_entity.pdbx_description
1 polymer ?
#
loop_
_entity_poly.entity_id
_entity_poly.type
_entity_poly.pdbx_seq_one_letter_code
_entity_poly.pdbx_strand_id
1 'polypeptide(L)'
;MTVDIKIDDKTYECELIERNGDNVKIKIDGKVLEADIQNLTSTIYSFLYDNQSFDVEVNEGTTNKDFVVNTMMERFETTVIDAEAKYQMA
;
A
#
# COMPACT_ATOMS: atom_id res chain seq x y z
N MET A 1 11.02 6.76 0.22
CA MET A 1 9.89 7.68 -0.10
C MET A 1 8.80 7.37 0.90
N THR A 2 8.27 8.39 1.58
CA THR A 2 7.26 8.24 2.62
C THR A 2 5.93 8.78 2.12
N VAL A 3 4.86 8.04 2.37
CA VAL A 3 3.51 8.37 1.94
C VAL A 3 2.54 7.97 3.04
N ASP A 4 1.50 8.75 3.23
CA ASP A 4 0.40 8.39 4.11
C ASP A 4 -0.67 7.66 3.29
N ILE A 5 -1.18 6.55 3.80
CA ILE A 5 -2.30 5.83 3.20
C ILE A 5 -3.46 5.89 4.17
N LYS A 6 -4.56 6.53 3.76
CA LYS A 6 -5.82 6.49 4.49
C LYS A 6 -6.60 5.25 4.04
N ILE A 7 -7.07 4.47 5.00
CA ILE A 7 -7.96 3.31 4.82
C ILE A 7 -9.14 3.54 5.76
N ASP A 8 -10.33 3.74 5.21
CA ASP A 8 -11.52 4.14 5.96
C ASP A 8 -11.22 5.36 6.88
N ASP A 9 -11.35 5.21 8.20
CA ASP A 9 -11.12 6.28 9.18
C ASP A 9 -9.69 6.31 9.77
N LYS A 10 -8.78 5.46 9.26
CA LYS A 10 -7.41 5.36 9.77
C LYS A 10 -6.40 5.81 8.73
N THR A 11 -5.31 6.43 9.17
CA THR A 11 -4.18 6.81 8.33
C THR A 11 -2.93 6.11 8.84
N TYR A 12 -2.20 5.50 7.91
CA TYR A 12 -0.95 4.79 8.16
C TYR A 12 0.18 5.52 7.46
N GLU A 13 1.29 5.77 8.16
CA GLU A 13 2.51 6.28 7.54
C GLU A 13 3.28 5.10 6.97
N CYS A 14 3.46 5.08 5.65
CA CYS A 14 4.12 4.03 4.90
C CYS A 14 5.41 4.54 4.27
N GLU A 15 6.52 3.82 4.45
CA GLU A 15 7.79 4.14 3.82
C GLU A 15 8.37 2.89 3.15
N LEU A 16 8.68 2.98 1.86
CA LEU A 16 9.53 2.00 1.20
C LEU A 16 10.99 2.28 1.59
N ILE A 17 11.55 1.42 2.44
CA ILE A 17 12.94 1.51 2.92
C ILE A 17 13.89 0.98 1.87
N GLU A 18 13.60 -0.21 1.33
CA GLU A 18 14.46 -0.90 0.38
C GLU A 18 13.63 -1.75 -0.58
N ARG A 19 14.12 -1.89 -1.82
CA ARG A 19 13.62 -2.86 -2.79
C ARG A 19 14.78 -3.52 -3.51
N ASN A 20 14.83 -4.85 -3.46
CA ASN A 20 15.78 -5.67 -4.19
C ASN A 20 15.01 -6.71 -5.01
N GLY A 21 14.78 -6.41 -6.29
CA GLY A 21 13.89 -7.21 -7.12
C GLY A 21 12.46 -7.24 -6.56
N ASP A 22 12.01 -8.44 -6.20
CA ASP A 22 10.68 -8.69 -5.65
C ASP A 22 10.66 -8.54 -4.12
N ASN A 23 11.82 -8.62 -3.46
CA ASN A 23 11.93 -8.37 -2.02
C ASN A 23 11.79 -6.87 -1.71
N VAL A 24 10.94 -6.54 -0.76
CA VAL A 24 10.77 -5.17 -0.25
C VAL A 24 10.89 -5.13 1.26
N LYS A 25 11.43 -4.02 1.76
CA LYS A 25 11.38 -3.65 3.16
C LYS A 25 10.53 -2.39 3.30
N ILE A 26 9.43 -2.50 4.03
CA ILE A 26 8.45 -1.43 4.21
C ILE A 26 8.36 -1.10 5.69
N LYS A 27 8.22 0.18 6.03
CA LYS A 27 7.89 0.65 7.36
C LYS A 27 6.45 1.11 7.37
N ILE A 28 5.64 0.61 8.30
CA ILE A 28 4.26 1.04 8.52
C ILE A 28 4.14 1.45 9.98
N ASP A 29 3.81 2.70 10.25
CA ASP A 29 3.71 3.28 11.61
C ASP A 29 4.91 2.94 12.50
N GLY A 30 6.12 3.08 11.95
CA GLY A 30 7.39 2.80 12.63
C GLY A 30 7.76 1.30 12.72
N LYS A 31 6.89 0.38 12.34
CA LYS A 31 7.18 -1.06 12.30
C LYS A 31 7.72 -1.46 10.94
N VAL A 32 8.88 -2.10 10.93
CA VAL A 32 9.50 -2.60 9.70
C VAL A 32 9.04 -4.02 9.42
N LEU A 33 8.60 -4.27 8.19
CA LEU A 33 8.25 -5.58 7.67
C LEU A 33 9.00 -5.84 6.36
N GLU A 34 9.23 -7.12 6.08
CA GLU A 34 9.83 -7.60 4.84
C GLU A 34 8.83 -8.51 4.15
N ALA A 35 8.68 -8.35 2.83
CA ALA A 35 7.77 -9.16 2.02
C ALA A 35 8.36 -9.36 0.62
N ASP A 36 7.93 -10.41 -0.07
CA ASP A 36 8.09 -10.53 -1.53
C ASP A 36 6.82 -10.04 -2.21
N ILE A 37 6.97 -9.28 -3.29
CA ILE A 37 5.83 -8.78 -4.09
C ILE A 37 5.99 -9.27 -5.52
N GLN A 38 4.96 -9.96 -6.02
CA GLN A 38 4.87 -10.35 -7.42
C GLN A 38 3.65 -9.69 -8.08
N ASN A 39 3.86 -9.07 -9.23
CA ASN A 39 2.74 -8.62 -10.06
C ASN A 39 2.23 -9.83 -10.88
N LEU A 40 0.97 -10.21 -10.66
CA LEU A 40 0.34 -11.32 -11.39
C LEU A 40 -0.36 -10.82 -12.65
N THR A 41 -1.06 -9.70 -12.53
CA THR A 41 -1.76 -9.02 -13.64
C THR A 41 -1.65 -7.50 -13.48
N SER A 42 -2.22 -6.75 -14.42
CA SER A 42 -2.26 -5.28 -14.35
C SER A 42 -2.92 -4.73 -13.07
N THR A 43 -3.80 -5.50 -12.42
CA THR A 43 -4.51 -5.08 -11.21
C THR A 43 -4.23 -5.97 -10.01
N ILE A 44 -3.67 -7.17 -10.18
CA ILE A 44 -3.46 -8.13 -9.08
C ILE A 44 -1.99 -8.25 -8.71
N TYR A 45 -1.73 -8.09 -7.42
CA TYR A 45 -0.43 -8.29 -6.78
C TYR A 45 -0.53 -9.41 -5.75
N SER A 46 0.47 -10.27 -5.70
CA SER A 46 0.63 -11.26 -4.64
C SER A 46 1.74 -10.82 -3.70
N PHE A 47 1.47 -10.87 -2.40
CA PHE A 47 2.43 -10.57 -1.34
C PHE A 47 2.74 -11.85 -0.57
N LEU A 48 4.00 -12.24 -0.48
CA LEU A 48 4.44 -13.27 0.46
C LEU A 48 4.95 -12.59 1.72
N TYR A 49 4.25 -12.81 2.83
CA TYR A 49 4.60 -12.29 4.14
C TYR A 49 4.41 -13.39 5.19
N ASP A 50 5.42 -13.61 6.04
CA ASP A 50 5.39 -14.64 7.09
C ASP A 50 5.00 -16.04 6.57
N ASN A 51 5.60 -16.46 5.45
CA ASN A 51 5.30 -17.71 4.74
C ASN A 51 3.84 -17.89 4.28
N GLN A 52 3.07 -16.81 4.23
CA GLN A 52 1.70 -16.80 3.73
C GLN A 52 1.56 -15.84 2.55
N SER A 53 0.90 -16.30 1.49
CA SER A 53 0.60 -15.49 0.32
C SER A 53 -0.74 -14.77 0.47
N PHE A 54 -0.77 -13.50 0.07
CA PHE A 54 -1.95 -12.64 0.06
C PHE A 54 -2.09 -12.02 -1.32
N ASP A 55 -3.15 -12.40 -2.03
CA ASP A 55 -3.48 -11.78 -3.31
C ASP A 55 -4.38 -10.57 -3.08
N VAL A 56 -4.00 -9.47 -3.70
CA VAL A 56 -4.65 -8.18 -3.57
C VAL A 56 -4.90 -7.60 -4.96
N GLU A 57 -6.15 -7.25 -5.23
CA GLU A 57 -6.53 -6.53 -6.43
C GLU A 57 -6.62 -5.03 -6.13
N VAL A 58 -5.94 -4.22 -6.92
CA VAL A 58 -5.91 -2.75 -6.79
C VAL A 58 -6.52 -2.15 -8.05
N ASN A 59 -7.60 -1.39 -7.88
CA ASN A 59 -8.29 -0.66 -8.93
C ASN A 59 -8.25 0.85 -8.65
N GLU A 60 -8.26 1.66 -9.69
CA GLU A 60 -8.39 3.12 -9.56
C GLU A 60 -9.76 3.49 -8.96
N GLY A 61 -9.77 4.48 -8.08
CA GLY A 61 -10.95 5.03 -7.44
C GLY A 61 -11.53 6.24 -8.18
N THR A 62 -12.18 7.13 -7.43
CA THR A 62 -12.84 8.32 -8.00
C THR A 62 -11.85 9.41 -8.41
N THR A 63 -10.73 9.54 -7.70
CA THR A 63 -9.64 10.45 -8.05
C THR A 63 -8.34 9.70 -8.33
N ASN A 64 -7.34 10.38 -8.89
CA ASN A 64 -6.03 9.80 -9.18
C ASN A 64 -5.21 9.40 -7.93
N LYS A 65 -5.72 9.72 -6.73
CA LYS A 65 -5.13 9.35 -5.44
C LYS A 65 -5.98 8.34 -4.68
N ASP A 66 -7.17 8.02 -5.19
CA ASP A 66 -8.06 7.05 -4.58
C ASP A 66 -7.88 5.70 -5.27
N PHE A 67 -7.89 4.65 -4.47
CA PHE A 67 -7.80 3.28 -4.93
C PHE A 67 -8.80 2.42 -4.17
N VAL A 68 -9.36 1.46 -4.87
CA VAL A 68 -10.14 0.37 -4.29
C VAL A 68 -9.24 -0.85 -4.21
N VAL A 69 -9.02 -1.32 -2.99
CA VAL A 69 -8.18 -2.48 -2.71
C VAL A 69 -9.06 -3.63 -2.27
N ASN A 70 -9.14 -4.69 -3.06
CA ASN A 70 -9.87 -5.91 -2.71
C ASN A 70 -8.89 -7.00 -2.30
N THR A 71 -9.18 -7.65 -1.17
CA THR A 71 -8.61 -8.93 -0.79
C THR A 71 -9.64 -10.03 -1.04
N MET A 72 -9.30 -11.29 -0.74
CA MET A 72 -10.26 -12.39 -0.81
C MET A 72 -11.52 -12.19 0.07
N MET A 73 -11.43 -11.45 1.19
CA MET A 73 -12.51 -11.35 2.18
C MET A 73 -13.06 -9.94 2.33
N GLU A 74 -12.24 -8.92 2.07
CA GLU A 74 -12.53 -7.54 2.42
C GLU A 74 -12.21 -6.60 1.28
N ARG A 75 -12.96 -5.49 1.22
CA ARG A 75 -12.79 -4.40 0.27
C ARG A 75 -12.50 -3.13 1.06
N PHE A 76 -11.49 -2.40 0.63
CA PHE A 76 -11.04 -1.17 1.27
C PHE A 76 -11.07 -0.01 0.29
N GLU A 77 -11.64 1.11 0.71
CA GLU A 77 -11.47 2.39 0.04
C GLU A 77 -10.23 3.06 0.63
N THR A 78 -9.29 3.39 -0.24
CA THR A 78 -7.98 3.89 0.17
C THR A 78 -7.63 5.17 -0.56
N THR A 79 -6.99 6.11 0.14
CA THR A 79 -6.52 7.36 -0.45
C THR A 79 -5.05 7.55 -0.11
N VAL A 80 -4.24 7.79 -1.13
CA VAL A 80 -2.82 8.10 -1.03
C VAL A 80 -2.64 9.60 -0.76
N ILE A 81 -2.04 9.93 0.36
CA ILE A 81 -1.79 11.30 0.81
C ILE A 81 -0.28 11.56 0.71
N ASP A 82 0.11 12.31 -0.32
CA ASP A 82 1.51 12.69 -0.54
C ASP A 82 1.98 13.72 0.50
N ALA A 83 3.25 13.65 0.90
CA ALA A 83 3.86 14.56 1.87
C ALA A 83 3.83 16.03 1.41
N GLU A 84 3.84 16.30 0.11
CA GLU A 84 3.65 17.67 -0.44
C GLU A 84 2.27 18.26 -0.13
N ALA A 85 1.22 17.43 0.00
CA ALA A 85 -0.12 17.90 0.31
C ALA A 85 -0.27 18.32 1.78
N LYS A 86 0.50 17.72 2.70
CA LYS A 86 0.53 18.12 4.12
C LYS A 86 1.04 19.55 4.30
N TYR A 87 1.94 20.02 3.45
CA TYR A 87 2.48 21.40 3.52
C TYR A 87 1.56 22.45 2.88
N GLN A 88 0.59 22.07 2.05
CA GLN A 88 -0.37 23.00 1.44
C GLN A 88 -1.60 23.27 2.32
N MET A 89 -1.71 22.58 3.47
CA MET A 89 -2.81 22.76 4.44
C MET A 89 -2.36 23.50 5.72
N ALA A 90 -1.15 24.07 5.74
CA ALA A 90 -0.58 24.82 6.86
C ALA A 90 -0.51 26.32 6.58
#